data_AF-A0A1C4UIE6-F1
#
_entry.id   AF-A0A1C4UIE6-F1
#
_cell.length_a   1.000
_cell.length_b   1.000
_cell.length_c   1.000
_cell.angle_alpha   90.00
_cell.angle_beta   90.00
_cell.angle_gamma   90.00
#
_symmetry.space_group_name_H-M   'P 1'
#
loop_
_entity.id
_entity.type
_entity.pdbx_description
1 polymer ?
#
loop_
_entity_poly.entity_id
_entity_poly.type
_entity_poly.pdbx_seq_one_letter_code
_entity_poly.pdbx_strand_id
1 'polypeptide(L)'
;MDNSNRRNRALLSVAALIAATIGTSIILQPAAHSEQPSLIRDQVLRHEQLVADCMKVRGFEYEVTVPGDLLVEEARAAAEADGRDIRAAVEQASAARGTSPSPNELLVAGLEPRQQQAWGDALWGTDDTAGCMDSTLQAAARVDVEAGLRRAEAILAQAKSDPTVQSAERTYVACMTTQGYAVTSVDGIHEYVGRRAEVLSEEAGQKLEDKAYARHDACVRPYNQTFNATHLRLLGGK
;
A
#
# COMPACT_ATOMS: atom_id res chain seq x y z
N MET A 1 -7.16 -32.69 14.79
CA MET A 1 -7.39 -31.25 14.59
C MET A 1 -7.26 -30.96 13.10
N ASP A 2 -8.38 -30.64 12.47
CA ASP A 2 -8.58 -30.75 11.02
C ASP A 2 -7.81 -29.72 10.18
N ASN A 3 -7.21 -30.17 9.07
CA ASN A 3 -6.40 -29.35 8.15
C ASN A 3 -7.22 -28.23 7.47
N SER A 4 -8.54 -28.38 7.41
CA SER A 4 -9.47 -27.38 6.87
C SER A 4 -9.55 -26.11 7.71
N ASN A 5 -9.36 -26.20 9.03
CA ASN A 5 -9.38 -25.03 9.93
C ASN A 5 -8.10 -24.18 9.84
N ARG A 6 -6.99 -24.74 9.35
CA ARG A 6 -5.74 -23.98 9.12
C ARG A 6 -5.76 -23.22 7.78
N ARG A 7 -6.37 -23.80 6.74
CA ARG A 7 -6.54 -23.14 5.42
C ARG A 7 -7.49 -21.94 5.49
N ASN A 8 -8.59 -22.05 6.22
CA ASN A 8 -9.54 -20.93 6.35
C ASN A 8 -8.96 -19.75 7.14
N ARG A 9 -8.12 -20.00 8.15
CA ARG A 9 -7.39 -18.94 8.85
C ARG A 9 -6.28 -18.32 7.99
N ALA A 10 -5.61 -19.09 7.14
CA ALA A 10 -4.59 -18.56 6.23
C ALA A 10 -5.20 -17.66 5.14
N LEU A 11 -6.37 -18.00 4.61
CA LEU A 11 -7.08 -17.20 3.60
C LEU A 11 -7.61 -15.86 4.15
N LEU A 12 -8.16 -15.87 5.37
CA LEU A 12 -8.62 -14.64 6.06
C LEU A 12 -7.46 -13.68 6.39
N SER A 13 -6.28 -14.21 6.73
CA SER A 13 -5.08 -13.40 6.97
C SER A 13 -4.48 -12.79 5.70
N VAL A 14 -4.62 -13.47 4.55
CA VAL A 14 -4.11 -12.98 3.25
C VAL A 14 -5.04 -11.91 2.66
N ALA A 15 -6.35 -12.05 2.81
CA ALA A 15 -7.31 -11.01 2.43
C ALA A 15 -7.09 -9.70 3.21
N ALA A 16 -6.79 -9.80 4.51
CA ALA A 16 -6.43 -8.64 5.34
C ALA A 16 -5.09 -8.00 4.96
N LEU A 17 -4.13 -8.78 4.41
CA LEU A 17 -2.81 -8.29 4.00
C LEU A 17 -2.82 -7.63 2.61
N ILE A 18 -3.69 -8.10 1.70
CA ILE A 18 -3.86 -7.54 0.36
C ILE A 18 -4.68 -6.24 0.41
N ALA A 19 -5.67 -6.17 1.30
CA ALA A 19 -6.42 -4.93 1.59
C ALA A 19 -5.52 -3.78 2.07
N ALA A 20 -4.39 -4.10 2.73
CA ALA A 20 -3.43 -3.11 3.23
C ALA A 20 -2.42 -2.62 2.17
N THR A 21 -2.28 -3.30 1.02
CA THR A 21 -1.15 -3.05 0.10
C THR A 21 -1.54 -2.52 -1.28
N ILE A 22 -2.75 -2.79 -1.79
CA ILE A 22 -3.10 -2.42 -3.18
C ILE A 22 -4.15 -1.30 -3.24
N GLY A 23 -5.15 -1.31 -2.34
CA GLY A 23 -6.23 -0.30 -2.34
C GLY A 23 -5.76 1.10 -1.93
N THR A 24 -4.80 1.19 -1.01
CA THR A 24 -4.21 2.47 -0.56
C THR A 24 -3.24 3.05 -1.59
N SER A 25 -2.50 2.22 -2.31
CA SER A 25 -1.38 2.67 -3.17
C SER A 25 -1.81 3.39 -4.47
N ILE A 26 -3.04 3.18 -4.95
CA ILE A 26 -3.53 3.80 -6.20
C ILE A 26 -4.30 5.09 -5.93
N ILE A 27 -5.00 5.20 -4.79
CA ILE A 27 -5.69 6.43 -4.36
C ILE A 27 -4.70 7.42 -3.74
N LEU A 28 -3.61 6.92 -3.15
CA LEU A 28 -2.54 7.71 -2.51
C LEU A 28 -1.25 7.73 -3.32
N GLN A 29 -1.33 7.81 -4.67
CA GLN A 29 -0.26 8.54 -5.35
C GLN A 29 -0.16 9.90 -4.66
N PRO A 30 1.04 10.42 -4.36
CA PRO A 30 1.15 11.73 -3.76
C PRO A 30 0.33 12.66 -4.64
N ALA A 31 -0.79 13.14 -4.08
CA ALA A 31 -1.56 14.19 -4.69
C ALA A 31 -0.51 15.20 -5.14
N ALA A 32 -0.58 15.61 -6.41
CA ALA A 32 0.29 16.67 -6.91
C ALA A 32 0.40 17.72 -5.79
N HIS A 33 1.61 18.12 -5.40
CA HIS A 33 1.98 18.82 -4.15
C HIS A 33 1.23 20.16 -3.86
N SER A 34 0.08 20.37 -4.50
CA SER A 34 -0.82 21.51 -4.46
C SER A 34 -2.30 21.17 -4.14
N GLU A 35 -2.71 19.90 -4.00
CA GLU A 35 -4.11 19.60 -3.61
C GLU A 35 -4.33 19.73 -2.10
N GLN A 36 -5.32 20.54 -1.72
CA GLN A 36 -5.66 20.81 -0.32
C GLN A 36 -6.24 19.56 0.36
N PRO A 37 -5.92 19.28 1.65
CA PRO A 37 -6.43 18.12 2.39
C PRO A 37 -7.96 17.95 2.37
N SER A 38 -8.70 19.06 2.34
CA SER A 38 -10.17 19.05 2.23
C SER A 38 -10.68 18.43 0.92
N LEU A 39 -9.92 18.54 -0.18
CA LEU A 39 -10.30 17.96 -1.47
C LEU A 39 -10.13 16.44 -1.48
N ILE A 40 -9.13 15.91 -0.77
CA ILE A 40 -8.88 14.46 -0.67
C ILE A 40 -9.96 13.80 0.19
N ARG A 41 -10.30 14.40 1.34
CA ARG A 41 -11.39 13.90 2.19
C ARG A 41 -12.72 13.82 1.47
N ASP A 42 -13.07 14.88 0.72
CA ASP A 42 -14.32 14.93 -0.03
C ASP A 42 -14.37 13.88 -1.16
N GLN A 43 -13.22 13.58 -1.77
CA GLN A 43 -13.12 12.51 -2.77
C GLN A 43 -13.29 11.13 -2.14
N VAL A 44 -12.63 10.88 -1.00
CA VAL A 44 -12.75 9.61 -0.28
C VAL A 44 -14.18 9.39 0.22
N LEU A 45 -14.81 10.39 0.86
CA LEU A 45 -16.19 10.26 1.33
C LEU A 45 -17.19 10.04 0.18
N ARG A 46 -16.92 10.60 -1.01
CA ARG A 46 -17.72 10.32 -2.21
C ARG A 46 -17.54 8.89 -2.68
N HIS A 47 -16.32 8.37 -2.67
CA HIS A 47 -16.04 6.98 -3.02
C HIS A 47 -16.77 6.05 -2.04
N GLU A 48 -16.62 6.27 -0.75
CA GLU A 48 -17.31 5.52 0.31
C GLU A 48 -18.84 5.54 0.12
N GLN A 49 -19.42 6.68 -0.30
CA GLN A 49 -20.84 6.76 -0.61
C GLN A 49 -21.25 5.89 -1.81
N LEU A 50 -20.44 5.88 -2.88
CA LEU A 50 -20.69 5.02 -4.05
C LEU A 50 -20.53 3.53 -3.70
N VAL A 51 -19.56 3.20 -2.85
CA VAL A 51 -19.40 1.85 -2.29
C VAL A 51 -20.65 1.47 -1.50
N ALA A 52 -21.14 2.35 -0.62
CA ALA A 52 -22.34 2.10 0.17
C ALA A 52 -23.57 1.84 -0.73
N ASP A 53 -23.75 2.63 -1.79
CA ASP A 53 -24.84 2.44 -2.75
C ASP A 53 -24.72 1.09 -3.49
N CYS A 54 -23.50 0.71 -3.91
CA CYS A 54 -23.24 -0.58 -4.54
C CYS A 54 -23.51 -1.76 -3.58
N MET A 55 -23.03 -1.67 -2.33
CA MET A 55 -23.24 -2.68 -1.30
C MET A 55 -24.72 -2.87 -1.00
N LYS A 56 -25.48 -1.77 -0.94
CA LYS A 56 -26.94 -1.79 -0.78
C LYS A 56 -27.63 -2.51 -1.93
N VAL A 57 -27.21 -2.29 -3.18
CA VAL A 57 -27.73 -3.04 -4.35
C VAL A 57 -27.41 -4.53 -4.25
N ARG A 58 -26.26 -4.90 -3.67
CA ARG A 58 -25.87 -6.29 -3.38
C ARG A 58 -26.52 -6.87 -2.11
N GLY A 59 -27.36 -6.11 -1.42
CA GLY A 59 -28.12 -6.56 -0.24
C GLY A 59 -27.34 -6.50 1.07
N PHE A 60 -26.25 -5.75 1.13
CA PHE A 60 -25.42 -5.59 2.33
C PHE A 60 -25.45 -4.17 2.86
N GLU A 61 -25.36 -4.04 4.19
CA GLU A 61 -25.14 -2.76 4.86
C GLU A 61 -23.66 -2.37 4.77
N TYR A 62 -23.42 -1.07 4.63
CA TYR A 62 -22.09 -0.46 4.60
C TYR A 62 -22.20 0.98 5.12
N GLU A 63 -21.43 1.30 6.16
CA GLU A 63 -21.33 2.61 6.77
C GLU A 63 -20.26 3.45 6.09
N VAL A 64 -20.64 4.66 5.67
CA VAL A 64 -19.73 5.65 5.10
C VAL A 64 -18.93 6.27 6.23
N THR A 65 -17.62 6.06 6.21
CA THR A 65 -16.72 6.59 7.25
C THR A 65 -15.44 7.13 6.63
N VAL A 66 -14.73 8.01 7.35
CA VAL A 66 -13.39 8.40 6.94
C VAL A 66 -12.44 7.24 7.26
N PRO A 67 -11.75 6.66 6.27
CA PRO A 67 -10.79 5.59 6.51
C PRO A 67 -9.70 6.06 7.47
N GLY A 68 -9.31 5.20 8.42
CA GLY A 68 -8.28 5.53 9.41
C GLY A 68 -6.95 5.92 8.77
N ASP A 69 -6.62 5.36 7.61
CA ASP A 69 -5.41 5.70 6.86
C ASP A 69 -5.46 7.15 6.36
N LEU A 70 -6.61 7.63 5.88
CA LEU A 70 -6.76 9.02 5.45
C LEU A 70 -6.50 10.00 6.60
N LEU A 71 -6.89 9.67 7.83
CA LEU A 71 -6.60 10.51 9.00
C LEU A 71 -5.10 10.64 9.28
N VAL A 72 -4.34 9.56 9.06
CA VAL A 72 -2.88 9.56 9.19
C VAL A 72 -2.24 10.42 8.09
N GLU A 73 -2.73 10.29 6.85
CA GLU A 73 -2.26 11.05 5.70
C GLU A 73 -2.54 12.55 5.83
N GLU A 74 -3.73 12.92 6.30
CA GLU A 74 -4.09 14.31 6.60
C GLU A 74 -3.23 14.90 7.73
N ALA A 75 -2.93 14.10 8.77
CA ALA A 75 -2.04 14.53 9.84
C ALA A 75 -0.62 14.76 9.35
N ARG A 76 -0.12 13.89 8.44
CA ARG A 76 1.17 14.10 7.77
C ARG A 76 1.16 15.39 6.95
N ALA A 77 0.19 15.55 6.06
CA ALA A 77 0.10 16.70 5.16
C ALA A 77 -0.02 18.03 5.94
N ALA A 78 -0.79 18.05 7.02
CA ALA A 78 -0.89 19.21 7.90
C ALA A 78 0.44 19.50 8.61
N ALA A 79 1.14 18.47 9.10
CA ALA A 79 2.45 18.66 9.74
C ALA A 79 3.49 19.20 8.74
N GLU A 80 3.48 18.71 7.51
CA GLU A 80 4.35 19.19 6.44
C GLU A 80 4.05 20.66 6.07
N ALA A 81 2.77 21.01 5.89
CA ALA A 81 2.35 22.37 5.58
C ALA A 81 2.69 23.38 6.71
N ASP A 82 2.58 22.95 7.96
CA ASP A 82 2.88 23.77 9.14
C ASP A 82 4.37 23.76 9.54
N GLY A 83 5.22 22.98 8.84
CA GLY A 83 6.62 22.78 9.21
C GLY A 83 6.82 22.10 10.58
N ARG A 84 5.84 21.30 11.02
CA ARG A 84 5.88 20.53 12.27
C ARG A 84 6.59 19.19 12.05
N ASP A 85 6.92 18.51 13.16
CA ASP A 85 7.48 17.16 13.11
C ASP A 85 6.46 16.17 12.53
N ILE A 86 6.70 15.78 11.27
CA ILE A 86 5.89 14.82 10.51
C ILE A 86 5.80 13.48 11.23
N ARG A 87 6.91 12.99 11.80
CA ARG A 87 6.95 11.67 12.43
C ARG A 87 6.06 11.65 13.66
N ALA A 88 6.19 12.67 14.51
CA ALA A 88 5.36 12.80 15.71
C ALA A 88 3.86 12.91 15.36
N ALA A 89 3.52 13.65 14.30
CA ALA A 89 2.14 13.78 13.83
C ALA A 89 1.54 12.46 13.32
N VAL A 90 2.31 11.69 12.55
CA VAL A 90 1.91 10.37 12.05
C VAL A 90 1.75 9.37 13.19
N GLU A 91 2.69 9.34 14.14
CA GLU A 91 2.62 8.45 15.31
C GLU A 91 1.39 8.77 16.18
N GLN A 92 1.11 10.06 16.40
CA GLN A 92 -0.08 10.50 17.15
C GLN A 92 -1.39 10.13 16.44
N ALA A 93 -1.50 10.35 15.13
CA ALA A 93 -2.68 9.99 14.35
C ALA A 93 -2.89 8.47 14.31
N SER A 94 -1.80 7.71 14.15
CA SER A 94 -1.82 6.25 14.18
C SER A 94 -2.26 5.71 15.54
N ALA A 95 -1.81 6.33 16.63
CA ALA A 95 -2.25 5.99 17.99
C ALA A 95 -3.73 6.34 18.21
N ALA A 96 -4.20 7.48 17.67
CA ALA A 96 -5.58 7.94 17.79
C ALA A 96 -6.57 7.08 16.99
N ARG A 97 -6.14 6.49 15.86
CA ARG A 97 -6.91 5.45 15.15
C ARG A 97 -7.26 4.30 16.10
N GLY A 98 -6.30 3.90 16.95
CA GLY A 98 -6.50 2.88 17.98
C GLY A 98 -6.94 1.53 17.42
N THR A 99 -7.04 0.53 18.29
CA THR A 99 -7.53 -0.82 17.95
C THR A 99 -9.06 -0.91 17.89
N SER A 100 -9.75 0.23 17.84
CA SER A 100 -11.21 0.27 17.81
C SER A 100 -11.67 -0.18 16.42
N PRO A 101 -12.51 -1.23 16.34
CA PRO A 101 -12.97 -1.71 15.05
C PRO A 101 -13.71 -0.62 14.30
N SER A 102 -13.56 -0.57 12.97
CA SER A 102 -14.36 0.33 12.15
C SER A 102 -15.85 -0.04 12.23
N PRO A 103 -16.79 0.89 11.96
CA PRO A 103 -18.22 0.56 11.92
C PRO A 103 -18.53 -0.61 10.97
N ASN A 104 -17.86 -0.70 9.82
CA ASN A 104 -18.00 -1.84 8.90
C ASN A 104 -17.44 -3.15 9.47
N GLU A 105 -16.34 -3.12 10.22
CA GLU A 105 -15.85 -4.30 10.93
C GLU A 105 -16.84 -4.78 12.00
N LEU A 106 -17.52 -3.85 12.69
CA LEU A 106 -18.57 -4.18 13.66
C LEU A 106 -19.80 -4.80 12.98
N LEU A 107 -20.21 -4.26 11.82
CA LEU A 107 -21.28 -4.84 11.01
C LEU A 107 -20.95 -6.29 10.61
N VAL A 108 -19.76 -6.51 10.05
CA VAL A 108 -19.31 -7.84 9.60
C VAL A 108 -19.16 -8.81 10.77
N ALA A 109 -18.65 -8.36 11.91
CA ALA A 109 -18.50 -9.20 13.10
C ALA A 109 -19.84 -9.75 13.63
N GLY A 110 -20.95 -9.05 13.36
CA GLY A 110 -22.30 -9.49 13.69
C GLY A 110 -22.93 -10.50 12.71
N LEU A 111 -22.29 -10.75 11.56
CA LEU A 111 -22.80 -11.66 10.53
C LEU A 111 -22.35 -13.11 10.75
N GLU A 112 -23.13 -14.07 10.26
CA GLU A 112 -22.71 -15.47 10.19
C GLU A 112 -21.52 -15.66 9.22
N PRO A 113 -20.66 -16.68 9.38
CA PRO A 113 -19.44 -16.83 8.57
C PRO A 113 -19.66 -16.81 7.05
N ARG A 114 -20.76 -17.41 6.57
CA ARG A 114 -21.11 -17.38 5.14
C ARG A 114 -21.53 -15.98 4.67
N GLN A 115 -22.18 -15.22 5.53
CA GLN A 115 -22.58 -13.85 5.24
C GLN A 115 -21.38 -12.90 5.30
N GLN A 116 -20.42 -13.14 6.20
CA GLN A 116 -19.15 -12.41 6.22
C GLN A 116 -18.39 -12.60 4.90
N GLN A 117 -18.30 -13.84 4.41
CA GLN A 117 -17.68 -14.12 3.12
C GLN A 117 -18.42 -13.42 1.98
N ALA A 118 -19.75 -13.54 1.90
CA ALA A 118 -20.53 -12.91 0.84
C ALA A 118 -20.46 -11.36 0.88
N TRP A 119 -20.37 -10.77 2.08
CA TRP A 119 -20.12 -9.34 2.26
C TRP A 119 -18.72 -8.95 1.74
N GLY A 120 -17.71 -9.76 2.05
CA GLY A 120 -16.34 -9.57 1.55
C GLY A 120 -16.26 -9.67 0.03
N ASP A 121 -16.88 -10.69 -0.57
CA ASP A 121 -16.95 -10.88 -2.03
C ASP A 121 -17.74 -9.74 -2.71
N ALA A 122 -18.75 -9.18 -2.04
CA ALA A 122 -19.47 -8.01 -2.54
C ALA A 122 -18.59 -6.75 -2.55
N LEU A 123 -17.81 -6.54 -1.49
CA LEU A 123 -16.95 -5.37 -1.33
C LEU A 123 -15.72 -5.42 -2.23
N TRP A 124 -14.99 -6.54 -2.20
CA TRP A 124 -13.68 -6.71 -2.84
C TRP A 124 -13.74 -7.44 -4.18
N GLY A 125 -14.82 -8.18 -4.41
CA GLY A 125 -14.95 -9.01 -5.61
C GLY A 125 -14.42 -10.42 -5.41
N THR A 126 -14.40 -11.14 -6.51
CA THR A 126 -13.85 -12.50 -6.63
C THR A 126 -12.89 -12.53 -7.80
N ASP A 127 -12.25 -13.68 -8.04
CA ASP A 127 -11.38 -13.87 -9.21
C ASP A 127 -12.09 -13.54 -10.55
N ASP A 128 -13.42 -13.70 -10.59
CA ASP A 128 -14.23 -13.54 -11.79
C ASP A 128 -15.03 -12.22 -11.84
N THR A 129 -15.14 -11.48 -10.73
CA THR A 129 -16.03 -10.31 -10.64
C THR A 129 -15.44 -9.19 -9.80
N ALA A 130 -15.50 -7.95 -10.30
CA ALA A 130 -15.06 -6.79 -9.54
C ALA A 130 -15.99 -6.50 -8.33
N GLY A 131 -15.38 -6.11 -7.21
CA GLY A 131 -16.08 -5.67 -6.01
C GLY A 131 -16.62 -4.25 -6.10
N CYS A 132 -17.47 -3.87 -5.15
CA CYS A 132 -17.97 -2.51 -5.01
C CYS A 132 -16.86 -1.48 -4.78
N MET A 133 -15.76 -1.83 -4.12
CA MET A 133 -14.62 -0.93 -3.91
C MET A 133 -13.97 -0.51 -5.24
N ASP A 134 -13.61 -1.49 -6.07
CA ASP A 134 -12.90 -1.24 -7.33
C ASP A 134 -13.82 -0.66 -8.41
N SER A 135 -15.05 -1.19 -8.54
CA SER A 135 -15.98 -0.77 -9.59
C SER A 135 -16.46 0.68 -9.45
N THR A 136 -16.41 1.24 -8.24
CA THR A 136 -16.85 2.61 -7.96
C THR A 136 -15.70 3.62 -8.00
N LEU A 137 -14.45 3.14 -8.03
CA LEU A 137 -13.27 3.99 -7.92
C LEU A 137 -13.19 5.03 -9.04
N GLN A 138 -13.43 4.62 -10.29
CA GLN A 138 -13.42 5.53 -11.43
C GLN A 138 -14.56 6.56 -11.39
N ALA A 139 -15.72 6.19 -10.84
CA ALA A 139 -16.85 7.10 -10.68
C ALA A 139 -16.63 8.11 -9.55
N ALA A 140 -15.86 7.73 -8.52
CA ALA A 140 -15.48 8.61 -7.43
C ALA A 140 -14.37 9.59 -7.84
N ALA A 141 -13.43 9.12 -8.67
CA ALA A 141 -12.32 9.90 -9.15
C ALA A 141 -12.81 11.05 -10.05
N ARG A 142 -12.41 12.28 -9.72
CA ARG A 142 -12.57 13.45 -10.62
C ARG A 142 -11.51 13.49 -11.73
N VAL A 143 -10.65 12.48 -11.76
CA VAL A 143 -9.52 12.31 -12.66
C VAL A 143 -9.66 10.98 -13.37
N ASP A 144 -9.18 10.93 -14.62
CA ASP A 144 -9.04 9.69 -15.36
C ASP A 144 -7.95 8.85 -14.68
N VAL A 145 -8.37 7.88 -13.84
CA VAL A 145 -7.48 7.01 -13.06
C VAL A 145 -6.55 6.22 -13.98
N GLU A 146 -7.05 5.75 -15.12
CA GLU A 146 -6.24 4.99 -16.08
C GLU A 146 -5.17 5.90 -16.72
N ALA A 147 -5.53 7.13 -17.08
CA ALA A 147 -4.55 8.12 -17.52
C ALA A 147 -3.54 8.48 -16.41
N GLY A 148 -3.99 8.60 -15.16
CA GLY A 148 -3.13 8.84 -13.99
C GLY A 148 -2.11 7.73 -13.78
N LEU A 149 -2.56 6.47 -13.79
CA LEU A 149 -1.71 5.29 -13.70
C LEU A 149 -0.69 5.24 -14.84
N ARG A 150 -1.12 5.39 -16.10
CA ARG A 150 -0.20 5.43 -17.26
C ARG A 150 0.84 6.53 -17.12
N ARG A 151 0.45 7.70 -16.62
CA ARG A 151 1.38 8.81 -16.39
C ARG A 151 2.39 8.46 -15.30
N ALA A 152 1.95 7.87 -14.18
CA ALA A 152 2.82 7.47 -13.10
C ALA A 152 3.80 6.37 -13.53
N GLU A 153 3.35 5.37 -14.27
CA GLU A 153 4.20 4.33 -14.87
C GLU A 153 5.25 4.94 -15.81
N ALA A 154 4.85 5.90 -16.65
CA ALA A 154 5.78 6.61 -17.54
C ALA A 154 6.85 7.39 -16.75
N ILE A 155 6.45 8.10 -15.70
CA ILE A 155 7.38 8.85 -14.83
C ILE A 155 8.32 7.90 -14.08
N LEU A 156 7.80 6.78 -13.57
CA LEU A 156 8.60 5.74 -12.92
C LEU A 156 9.64 5.16 -13.88
N ALA A 157 9.22 4.78 -15.10
CA ALA A 157 10.11 4.27 -16.14
C ALA A 157 11.17 5.31 -16.55
N GLN A 158 10.79 6.59 -16.62
CA GLN A 158 11.70 7.67 -16.92
C GLN A 158 12.71 7.89 -15.77
N ALA A 159 12.28 7.84 -14.51
CA ALA A 159 13.18 7.93 -13.37
C ALA A 159 14.17 6.76 -13.35
N LYS A 160 13.72 5.52 -13.58
CA LYS A 160 14.59 4.33 -13.64
C LYS A 160 15.57 4.34 -14.81
N SER A 161 15.22 5.01 -15.92
CA SER A 161 16.12 5.18 -17.06
C SER A 161 17.07 6.39 -16.95
N ASP A 162 16.92 7.24 -15.92
CA ASP A 162 17.84 8.36 -15.68
C ASP A 162 19.26 7.82 -15.38
N PRO A 163 20.31 8.29 -16.08
CA PRO A 163 21.67 7.80 -15.89
C PRO A 163 22.20 7.93 -14.46
N THR A 164 21.75 8.94 -13.71
CA THR A 164 22.15 9.15 -12.32
C THR A 164 21.52 8.11 -11.40
N VAL A 165 20.25 7.77 -11.63
CA VAL A 165 19.54 6.71 -10.90
C VAL A 165 20.14 5.35 -11.21
N GLN A 166 20.42 5.04 -12.48
CA GLN A 166 21.11 3.81 -12.87
C GLN A 166 22.51 3.71 -12.25
N SER A 167 23.21 4.83 -12.14
CA SER A 167 24.51 4.87 -11.46
C SER A 167 24.38 4.56 -9.98
N ALA A 168 23.39 5.16 -9.30
CA ALA A 168 23.12 4.89 -7.90
C ALA A 168 22.67 3.43 -7.66
N GLU A 169 21.91 2.84 -8.59
CA GLU A 169 21.53 1.42 -8.54
C GLU A 169 22.76 0.51 -8.65
N ARG A 170 23.71 0.82 -9.56
CA ARG A 170 24.99 0.09 -9.61
C ARG A 170 25.77 0.21 -8.31
N THR A 171 25.76 1.37 -7.65
CA THR A 171 26.38 1.55 -6.33
C THR A 171 25.69 0.70 -5.27
N TYR A 172 24.36 0.64 -5.27
CA TYR A 172 23.59 -0.24 -4.39
C TYR A 172 23.96 -1.72 -4.60
N VAL A 173 23.96 -2.20 -5.84
CA VAL A 173 24.32 -3.59 -6.17
C VAL A 173 25.74 -3.91 -5.72
N ALA A 174 26.70 -3.01 -5.94
CA ALA A 174 28.08 -3.18 -5.49
C ALA A 174 28.19 -3.24 -3.96
N CYS A 175 27.42 -2.41 -3.25
CA CYS A 175 27.34 -2.42 -1.79
C CYS A 175 26.81 -3.76 -1.29
N MET A 176 25.67 -4.23 -1.81
CA MET A 176 25.08 -5.52 -1.43
C MET A 176 26.02 -6.70 -1.75
N THR A 177 26.70 -6.65 -2.90
CA THR A 177 27.71 -7.66 -3.29
C THR A 177 28.86 -7.69 -2.29
N THR A 178 29.36 -6.54 -1.84
CA THR A 178 30.42 -6.44 -0.81
C THR A 178 29.95 -7.00 0.54
N GLN A 179 28.65 -6.91 0.83
CA GLN A 179 28.03 -7.52 2.01
C GLN A 179 27.74 -9.03 1.84
N GLY A 180 28.08 -9.63 0.69
CA GLY A 180 27.90 -11.06 0.42
C GLY A 180 26.54 -11.44 -0.18
N TYR A 181 25.75 -10.46 -0.63
CA TYR A 181 24.42 -10.69 -1.22
C TYR A 181 24.45 -10.53 -2.74
N ALA A 182 23.94 -11.54 -3.46
CA ALA A 182 23.89 -11.55 -4.92
C ALA A 182 22.57 -10.97 -5.44
N VAL A 183 22.41 -9.66 -5.26
CA VAL A 183 21.23 -8.89 -5.69
C VAL A 183 21.56 -8.17 -7.00
N THR A 184 20.65 -8.20 -7.97
CA THR A 184 20.88 -7.65 -9.33
C THR A 184 20.23 -6.28 -9.56
N SER A 185 19.28 -5.89 -8.72
CA SER A 185 18.56 -4.60 -8.76
C SER A 185 18.02 -4.25 -7.38
N VAL A 186 17.61 -3.01 -7.17
CA VAL A 186 16.96 -2.61 -5.90
C VAL A 186 15.67 -3.41 -5.67
N ASP A 187 14.86 -3.61 -6.71
CA ASP A 187 13.59 -4.35 -6.64
C ASP A 187 13.80 -5.84 -6.33
N GLY A 188 14.95 -6.42 -6.72
CA GLY A 188 15.22 -7.86 -6.61
C GLY A 188 15.55 -8.35 -5.20
N ILE A 189 15.63 -7.47 -4.19
CA ILE A 189 15.99 -7.88 -2.82
C ILE A 189 14.96 -8.83 -2.19
N HIS A 190 13.67 -8.57 -2.39
CA HIS A 190 12.61 -9.40 -1.80
C HIS A 190 12.58 -10.80 -2.42
N GLU A 191 12.76 -10.89 -3.74
CA GLU A 191 12.87 -12.16 -4.45
C GLU A 191 14.13 -12.93 -4.03
N TYR A 192 15.26 -12.23 -3.87
CA TYR A 192 16.50 -12.84 -3.35
C TYR A 192 16.31 -13.43 -1.95
N VAL A 193 15.72 -12.66 -1.03
CA VAL A 193 15.42 -13.11 0.34
C VAL A 193 14.44 -14.29 0.32
N GLY A 194 13.38 -14.23 -0.50
CA GLY A 194 12.41 -15.31 -0.67
C GLY A 194 13.07 -16.62 -1.13
N ARG A 195 13.87 -16.58 -2.22
CA ARG A 195 14.59 -17.77 -2.71
C ARG A 195 15.59 -18.31 -1.70
N ARG A 196 16.32 -17.44 -0.99
CA ARG A 196 17.23 -17.88 0.08
C ARG A 196 16.46 -18.51 1.25
N ALA A 197 15.26 -18.04 1.56
CA ALA A 197 14.44 -18.59 2.63
C ALA A 197 13.97 -20.00 2.28
N GLU A 198 13.58 -20.20 1.03
CA GLU A 198 13.20 -21.50 0.48
C GLU A 198 14.37 -22.50 0.57
N VAL A 199 15.56 -22.13 0.07
CA VAL A 199 16.78 -22.96 0.16
C VAL A 199 17.18 -23.26 1.60
N LEU A 200 17.18 -22.27 2.50
CA LEU A 200 17.56 -22.49 3.91
C LEU A 200 16.51 -23.28 4.70
N SER A 201 15.23 -23.17 4.33
CA SER A 201 14.15 -24.01 4.86
C SER A 201 14.31 -25.46 4.44
N GLU A 202 14.87 -25.72 3.25
CA GLU A 202 15.20 -27.06 2.77
C GLU A 202 16.50 -27.61 3.40
N GLU A 203 17.48 -26.74 3.69
CA GLU A 203 18.83 -27.18 4.09
C GLU A 203 19.09 -27.30 5.61
N ALA A 204 18.45 -26.52 6.48
CA ALA A 204 18.33 -26.74 7.94
C ALA A 204 18.01 -25.41 8.65
N GLY A 205 16.82 -25.29 9.23
CA GLY A 205 16.54 -24.55 10.48
C GLY A 205 17.03 -23.11 10.67
N GLN A 206 17.62 -22.47 9.68
CA GLN A 206 18.20 -21.13 9.78
C GLN A 206 17.18 -20.11 9.29
N LYS A 207 16.70 -19.27 10.21
CA LYS A 207 16.00 -18.04 9.83
C LYS A 207 16.96 -17.17 9.04
N LEU A 208 16.51 -16.65 7.90
CA LEU A 208 17.12 -15.44 7.35
C LEU A 208 16.93 -14.33 8.39
N GLU A 209 18.01 -14.05 9.11
CA GLU A 209 18.01 -13.01 10.12
C GLU A 209 17.85 -11.64 9.45
N ASP A 210 17.24 -10.72 10.20
CA ASP A 210 17.05 -9.28 9.94
C ASP A 210 18.25 -8.53 9.35
N LYS A 211 19.44 -9.16 9.34
CA LYS A 211 20.70 -8.66 8.80
C LYS A 211 20.62 -8.30 7.32
N ALA A 212 19.95 -9.10 6.47
CA ALA A 212 19.86 -8.79 5.03
C ALA A 212 19.09 -7.48 4.79
N TYR A 213 17.98 -7.28 5.51
CA TYR A 213 17.22 -6.04 5.48
C TYR A 213 18.01 -4.87 6.09
N ALA A 214 18.69 -5.09 7.22
CA ALA A 214 19.53 -4.05 7.82
C ALA A 214 20.69 -3.61 6.89
N ARG A 215 21.26 -4.53 6.10
CA ARG A 215 22.27 -4.19 5.07
C ARG A 215 21.65 -3.50 3.86
N HIS A 216 20.47 -3.95 3.42
CA HIS A 216 19.70 -3.27 2.39
C HIS A 216 19.44 -1.80 2.77
N ASP A 217 18.92 -1.53 3.96
CA ASP A 217 18.63 -0.16 4.43
C ASP A 217 19.86 0.77 4.40
N ALA A 218 21.03 0.21 4.73
CA ALA A 218 22.29 0.96 4.66
C ALA A 218 22.71 1.21 3.21
N CYS A 219 22.64 0.20 2.34
CA CYS A 219 23.07 0.27 0.94
C CYS A 219 22.10 1.05 0.04
N VAL A 220 20.79 1.06 0.33
CA VAL A 220 19.74 1.62 -0.53
C VAL A 220 19.59 3.13 -0.36
N ARG A 221 20.06 3.70 0.76
CA ARG A 221 19.87 5.12 1.09
C ARG A 221 20.35 6.08 -0.02
N PRO A 222 21.54 5.93 -0.63
CA PRO A 222 21.98 6.80 -1.71
C PRO A 222 21.09 6.66 -2.96
N TYR A 223 20.68 5.42 -3.28
CA TYR A 223 19.75 5.16 -4.38
C TYR A 223 18.41 5.86 -4.14
N ASN A 224 17.80 5.70 -2.97
CA ASN A 224 16.51 6.33 -2.64
C ASN A 224 16.61 7.85 -2.70
N GLN A 225 17.70 8.45 -2.24
CA GLN A 225 17.91 9.89 -2.34
C GLN A 225 17.97 10.36 -3.81
N THR A 226 18.76 9.69 -4.65
CA THR A 226 18.86 10.03 -6.08
C THR A 226 17.54 9.78 -6.82
N PHE A 227 16.88 8.65 -6.56
CA PHE A 227 15.60 8.29 -7.15
C PHE A 227 14.53 9.31 -6.79
N ASN A 228 14.39 9.66 -5.50
CA ASN A 228 13.39 10.62 -5.03
C ASN A 228 13.63 12.02 -5.62
N ALA A 229 14.87 12.49 -5.68
CA ALA A 229 15.19 13.79 -6.29
C ALA A 229 14.84 13.82 -7.79
N THR A 230 15.18 12.75 -8.53
CA THR A 230 14.83 12.62 -9.94
C THR A 230 13.33 12.53 -10.15
N HIS A 231 12.64 11.75 -9.33
CA HIS A 231 11.20 11.56 -9.39
C HIS A 231 10.45 12.88 -9.11
N LEU A 232 10.84 13.62 -8.08
CA LEU A 232 10.28 14.95 -7.77
C LEU A 232 10.47 15.95 -8.92
N ARG A 233 11.67 15.96 -9.53
CA ARG A 233 11.94 16.80 -10.71
C ARG A 233 11.01 16.45 -11.88
N LEU A 234 10.78 15.16 -12.14
CA LEU A 234 9.89 14.70 -13.22
C LEU A 234 8.41 15.00 -12.93
N LEU A 235 8.02 15.07 -11.65
CA LEU A 235 6.70 15.52 -11.21
C LEU A 235 6.53 17.05 -11.31
N GLY A 236 7.59 17.80 -11.60
CA GLY A 236 7.58 19.26 -11.70
C GLY A 236 7.82 19.99 -10.38
N GLY A 237 8.26 19.28 -9.33
CA GLY A 237 8.73 19.86 -8.08
C GLY A 237 10.08 20.56 -8.28
N LYS A 238 10.22 21.79 -7.76
CA LYS A 238 11.49 22.52 -7.68
C LYS A 238 12.27 22.11 -6.44
#